data_AF-E0UKB8-F1
#
_entry.id   AF-E0UKB8-F1
#
_cell.length_a   1.000
_cell.length_b   1.000
_cell.length_c   1.000
_cell.angle_alpha   90.00
_cell.angle_beta   90.00
_cell.angle_gamma   90.00
#
_symmetry.space_group_name_H-M   'P 1'
#
loop_
_entity.id
_entity.type
_entity.pdbx_description
1 polymer ?
#
loop_
_entity_poly.entity_id
_entity_poly.type
_entity_poly.pdbx_seq_one_letter_code
_entity_poly.pdbx_strand_id
1 'polypeptide(L)' 'MTRYLTQPEVLQLHELLIQQWGGMTGLRDHGALESALAQPRMTFGSEDLYPTFDYGFYLLAMS' A
#
# COMPACT_ATOMS: atom_id res chain seq x y z
N MET A 1 10.73 -9.78 -0.77
CA MET A 1 10.45 -8.97 0.43
C MET A 1 9.59 -7.79 0.02
N THR A 2 8.45 -7.61 0.69
CA THR A 2 7.48 -6.57 0.36
C THR A 2 7.75 -5.32 1.19
N ARG A 3 7.98 -4.18 0.53
CA ARG A 3 8.11 -2.87 1.17
C ARG A 3 6.79 -2.13 1.05
N TYR A 4 6.16 -1.85 2.18
CA TYR A 4 4.97 -1.01 2.25
C TYR A 4 5.36 0.46 2.29
N LEU A 5 4.53 1.32 1.68
CA LEU A 5 4.70 2.77 1.77
C LEU A 5 4.42 3.26 3.19
N THR A 6 5.13 4.32 3.57
CA THR A 6 4.93 5.07 4.80
C THR A 6 3.87 6.16 4.58
N GLN A 7 3.28 6.64 5.68
CA GLN A 7 2.28 7.72 5.62
C GLN A 7 2.81 8.98 4.90
N PRO A 8 4.05 9.49 5.16
CA PRO A 8 4.57 10.64 4.44
C PRO A 8 4.72 10.40 2.94
N GLU A 9 5.15 9.20 2.52
CA GLU A 9 5.27 8.84 1.10
C GLU A 9 3.91 8.84 0.40
N VAL A 10 2.87 8.32 1.07
CA VAL A 10 1.51 8.33 0.52
C VAL A 10 0.95 9.75 0.43
N LEU A 11 1.20 10.59 1.44
CA LEU A 11 0.77 12.00 1.40
C LEU A 11 1.48 12.78 0.28
N GLN A 12 2.79 12.58 0.09
CA GLN A 12 3.51 13.18 -1.04
C GLN A 12 2.96 12.72 -2.38
N LEU A 13 2.69 11.43 -2.56
CA LEU A 13 2.08 10.94 -3.79
C LEU A 13 0.70 11.56 -4.02
N HIS A 14 -0.12 11.67 -2.97
CA HIS A 14 -1.42 12.29 -3.06
C HIS A 14 -1.35 13.76 -3.51
N GLU A 15 -0.42 14.54 -2.94
CA GLU A 15 -0.18 15.92 -3.36
C GLU A 15 0.28 16.03 -4.81
N LEU A 16 1.20 15.16 -5.24
CA LEU A 16 1.68 15.12 -6.63
C LEU A 16 0.54 14.84 -7.62
N LEU A 17 -0.36 13.90 -7.28
CA LEU A 17 -1.52 13.57 -8.12
C LEU A 17 -2.50 14.74 -8.22
N ILE A 18 -2.77 15.44 -7.11
CA ILE A 18 -3.63 16.63 -7.12
C ILE A 18 -2.99 17.75 -7.94
N GLN A 19 -1.67 17.96 -7.83
CA GLN A 19 -0.95 18.95 -8.64
C GLN A 19 -1.04 18.64 -10.14
N GLN A 20 -0.95 17.36 -10.52
CA GLN A 20 -0.94 16.95 -11.91
C GLN A 20 -2.35 16.93 -12.54
N TRP A 21 -3.36 16.44 -11.81
CA TRP A 21 -4.69 16.16 -12.37
C TRP A 21 -5.81 17.01 -11.77
N GLY A 22 -5.48 17.88 -10.82
CA GLY A 22 -6.45 18.65 -10.05
C GLY A 22 -7.14 17.83 -8.96
N GLY A 23 -7.89 18.50 -8.09
CA GLY A 23 -8.60 17.88 -6.97
C GLY A 23 -8.67 18.78 -5.75
N MET A 24 -9.35 18.31 -4.72
CA MET A 24 -9.37 18.97 -3.42
C MET A 24 -8.08 18.66 -2.67
N THR A 25 -7.44 19.70 -2.13
CA THR A 25 -6.20 19.58 -1.36
C THR A 25 -6.46 19.18 0.09
N GLY A 26 -5.41 18.66 0.74
CA GLY A 26 -5.46 18.24 2.14
C GLY A 26 -6.08 16.86 2.33
N LEU A 27 -6.03 16.38 3.57
CA LEU A 27 -6.58 15.08 3.93
C LEU A 27 -7.96 15.24 4.56
N ARG A 28 -8.91 14.44 4.08
CA ARG A 28 -10.28 14.43 4.62
C ARG A 28 -10.36 13.84 6.03
N ASP A 29 -9.63 12.74 6.27
CA ASP A 29 -9.68 11.98 7.51
C ASP A 29 -8.36 11.23 7.74
N HIS A 30 -7.68 11.54 8.85
CA HIS A 30 -6.43 10.88 9.24
C HIS A 30 -6.64 9.43 9.67
N GLY A 31 -7.72 9.12 10.39
CA GLY A 31 -7.99 7.75 10.85
C GLY A 31 -8.31 6.80 9.70
N ALA A 32 -8.97 7.30 8.66
CA ALA A 32 -9.19 6.55 7.43
C ALA A 32 -7.88 6.22 6.71
N LEU A 33 -6.94 7.17 6.64
CA LEU A 33 -5.61 6.95 6.06
C LEU A 33 -4.83 5.90 6.85
N GLU A 34 -4.78 6.03 8.19
CA GLU A 34 -4.06 5.07 9.03
C GLU A 34 -4.63 3.65 8.90
N SER A 35 -5.97 3.54 8.85
CA SER A 35 -6.64 2.25 8.66
C SER A 35 -6.28 1.62 7.31
N ALA A 36 -6.27 2.42 6.23
CA ALA A 36 -5.91 1.97 4.90
C ALA A 36 -4.44 1.54 4.80
N LEU A 37 -3.52 2.22 5.51
CA LEU A 37 -2.10 1.84 5.55
C LEU A 37 -1.84 0.58 6.39
N ALA A 38 -2.68 0.29 7.38
CA ALA A 38 -2.57 -0.90 8.22
C ALA A 38 -3.09 -2.17 7.54
N GLN A 39 -4.16 -2.07 6.73
CA GLN A 39 -4.82 -3.21 6.09
C GLN A 39 -3.88 -4.17 5.34
N PRO A 40 -2.91 -3.71 4.51
CA PRO A 40 -2.03 -4.61 3.76
C PRO A 40 -1.10 -5.47 4.63
N ARG A 41 -0.98 -5.14 5.92
CA ARG A 41 -0.16 -5.85 6.91
C ARG A 41 -1.02 -6.64 7.91
N MET A 42 -2.33 -6.71 7.69
CA MET A 42 -3.21 -7.47 8.55
C MET A 42 -2.92 -8.96 8.44
N THR A 43 -2.95 -9.63 9.59
CA THR A 43 -2.83 -11.08 9.71
C THR A 43 -4.12 -11.68 10.24
N PHE A 44 -4.47 -12.88 9.81
CA PHE A 44 -5.54 -13.69 10.40
C PHE A 44 -4.97 -15.06 10.78
N GLY A 45 -5.19 -15.50 12.02
CA GLY A 45 -4.64 -16.79 12.47
C GLY A 45 -3.10 -16.86 12.46
N SER A 46 -2.41 -15.72 12.56
CA SER A 46 -0.95 -15.57 12.40
C SER A 46 -0.44 -15.73 10.97
N GLU A 47 -1.32 -15.86 9.98
CA GLU A 47 -0.98 -15.84 8.56
C GLU A 47 -1.26 -14.46 7.96
N ASP A 48 -0.41 -14.00 7.04
CA ASP A 48 -0.65 -12.75 6.31
C ASP A 48 -1.96 -12.87 5.52
N LEU A 49 -2.89 -11.93 5.73
CA LEU A 49 -4.18 -11.93 5.05
C LEU A 49 -4.02 -11.66 3.54
N TYR A 50 -2.93 -11.00 3.17
CA TYR A 50 -2.61 -10.62 1.80
C TYR A 50 -1.21 -11.14 1.43
N PRO A 51 -1.09 -12.43 1.10
CA PRO A 51 0.19 -13.00 0.69
C PRO A 51 0.68 -12.32 -0.57
N THR A 52 1.94 -11.92 -0.57
CA THR A 52 2.55 -11.27 -1.73
C THR A 52 2.93 -12.28 -2.78
N PHE A 53 2.74 -11.97 -4.05
CA PHE A 53 3.19 -12.83 -5.14
C PHE A 53 4.71 -12.98 -5.10
N ASP A 54 5.17 -14.20 -4.86
CA ASP A 54 6.58 -14.54 -5.01
C ASP A 54 6.83 -14.95 -6.47
N TYR A 55 7.42 -14.02 -7.24
CA TYR A 55 7.80 -14.29 -8.63
C TYR A 55 8.90 -15.34 -8.76
N GLY A 56 9.64 -15.65 -7.68
CA GLY A 56 10.71 -16.66 -7.69
C GLY A 56 10.19 -18.09 -7.93
N PHE A 57 8.98 -18.39 -7.45
CA PHE A 57 8.37 -19.72 -7.63
C PHE A 57 7.88 -19.93 -9.07
N TYR A 58 7.35 -18.89 -9.72
CA TYR A 58 6.87 -18.97 -11.11
C TYR A 58 8.00 -19.17 -12.12
N LEU A 59 9.20 -18.61 -11.87
CA LEU A 59 10.33 -18.75 -12.78
C LEU A 59 10.98 -20.15 -12.73
N LEU A 60 10.88 -20.88 -11.62
CA LEU A 60 11.38 -22.26 -11.49
C LEU A 60 10.40 -23.30 -12.03
N ALA A 61 9.10 -23.00 -12.07
CA ALA A 61 8.07 -23.90 -12.58
C ALA A 61 7.94 -23.89 -14.12
N MET A 62 8.63 -22.97 -14.81
CA MET A 62 8.60 -22.80 -16.28
C MET A 62 9.90 -23.24 -16.98
N SER A 63 10.84 -23.84 -16.26
CA SER A 63 12.11 -24.41 -16.78
C SER A 63 12.09 -25.93 -16.70
#